data_AF-A0A977IV82-F1
#
_entry.id   AF-A0A977IV82-F1
#
_cell.length_a   1.000
_cell.length_b   1.000
_cell.length_c   1.000
_cell.angle_alpha   90.00
_cell.angle_beta   90.00
_cell.angle_gamma   90.00
#
_symmetry.space_group_name_H-M   'P 1'
#
loop_
_entity.id
_entity.type
_entity.pdbx_description
1 polymer ?
#
loop_
_entity_poly.entity_id
_entity_poly.type
_entity_poly.pdbx_seq_one_letter_code
_entity_poly.pdbx_strand_id
1 'polypeptide(L)'
;MAGVEPFPLLNTSADQLHSADVNVARRRRKSSGLGGEIRAGDTGAPALASSRVSLNAQDSEHYSSESSEDHSGAPKPLKRRRARGFFSQLRQTMVKHTFVLPACLLLIFLTGYAVNPSEANPLHHFLFLSYPIPQDDPLKPVHYGKGKWDIAFVAFYTIVLSFTREFIMQELLRPLARKAGLSKGKHARFMEQMYTAIYFGVLGPAGMYVMSHTPVWYFNTRGMYEGFPHRTHEGVVKFYYLFQASYWAQQAIVLLLGMEKPRKDFKELVGHHIVSLALIGLSYRF
;
A
#
# COMPACT_ATOMS: atom_id res chain seq x y z
N MET A 1 -60.35 -19.58 -38.93
CA MET A 1 -59.66 -18.82 -37.87
C MET A 1 -58.44 -19.61 -37.45
N ALA A 2 -57.27 -19.01 -37.61
CA ALA A 2 -55.95 -19.62 -37.46
C ALA A 2 -55.59 -19.88 -35.99
N GLY A 3 -54.82 -20.95 -35.75
CA GLY A 3 -54.37 -21.40 -34.43
C GLY A 3 -53.20 -20.60 -33.85
N VAL A 4 -53.01 -20.75 -32.54
CA VAL A 4 -51.77 -20.45 -31.82
C VAL A 4 -51.57 -21.57 -30.79
N GLU A 5 -50.43 -22.25 -30.90
CA GLU A 5 -50.00 -23.42 -30.12
C GLU A 5 -49.70 -23.10 -28.63
N PRO A 6 -49.87 -24.05 -27.71
CA PRO A 6 -49.41 -23.92 -26.33
C PRO A 6 -47.89 -24.14 -26.18
N PHE A 7 -47.28 -23.36 -25.29
CA PHE A 7 -45.85 -23.41 -24.94
C PHE A 7 -45.38 -24.79 -24.45
N PRO A 8 -44.12 -25.20 -24.73
CA PRO A 8 -43.58 -26.48 -24.28
C PRO A 8 -43.20 -26.47 -22.80
N LEU A 9 -43.56 -27.54 -22.08
CA LEU A 9 -43.12 -27.81 -20.72
C LEU A 9 -41.66 -28.26 -20.71
N LEU A 10 -40.77 -27.45 -20.14
CA LEU A 10 -39.40 -27.84 -19.88
C LEU A 10 -39.38 -28.82 -18.70
N ASN A 11 -39.13 -30.09 -19.04
CA ASN A 11 -38.98 -31.20 -18.12
C ASN A 11 -37.72 -30.99 -17.24
N THR A 12 -37.92 -30.77 -15.94
CA THR A 12 -36.82 -30.67 -14.96
C THR A 12 -36.39 -32.06 -14.52
N SER A 13 -35.20 -32.49 -14.95
CA SER A 13 -34.57 -33.78 -14.65
C SER A 13 -34.09 -33.97 -13.19
N ALA A 14 -34.72 -33.29 -12.23
CA ALA A 14 -34.25 -33.23 -10.84
C ALA A 14 -34.88 -34.27 -9.90
N ASP A 15 -35.91 -35.02 -10.32
CA ASP A 15 -36.71 -35.89 -9.44
C ASP A 15 -36.48 -37.41 -9.59
N GLN A 16 -35.37 -37.85 -10.21
CA GLN A 16 -35.08 -39.29 -10.41
C GLN A 16 -33.82 -39.82 -9.68
N LEU A 17 -33.47 -39.29 -8.52
CA LEU A 17 -32.34 -39.82 -7.72
C LEU A 17 -32.70 -40.32 -6.31
N HIS A 18 -33.97 -40.63 -6.06
CA HIS A 18 -34.38 -41.38 -4.86
C HIS A 18 -35.01 -42.71 -5.24
N SER A 19 -34.20 -43.73 -5.48
CA SER A 19 -34.43 -45.14 -5.08
C SER A 19 -33.47 -46.11 -5.78
N ALA A 20 -32.49 -46.64 -5.04
CA ALA A 20 -31.98 -48.02 -5.17
C ALA A 20 -30.82 -48.27 -4.19
N ASP A 21 -31.12 -48.93 -3.08
CA ASP A 21 -30.17 -49.59 -2.19
C ASP A 21 -29.64 -50.87 -2.86
N VAL A 22 -28.32 -51.02 -3.04
CA VAL A 22 -27.67 -52.34 -3.19
C VAL A 22 -26.28 -52.34 -2.57
N ASN A 23 -26.11 -53.20 -1.56
CA ASN A 23 -24.86 -53.56 -0.89
C ASN A 23 -23.79 -54.06 -1.86
N VAL A 24 -22.68 -53.34 -2.03
CA VAL A 24 -21.41 -53.88 -2.58
C VAL A 24 -20.21 -53.24 -1.87
N ALA A 25 -19.34 -54.10 -1.31
CA ALA A 25 -18.12 -53.74 -0.61
C ALA A 25 -17.16 -52.89 -1.49
N ARG A 26 -16.73 -51.74 -0.98
CA ARG A 26 -15.77 -50.84 -1.66
C ARG A 26 -14.34 -51.40 -1.62
N ARG A 27 -13.87 -51.90 -2.76
CA ARG A 27 -12.46 -52.26 -3.02
C ARG A 27 -11.63 -50.98 -3.23
N ARG A 28 -10.56 -50.79 -2.45
CA ARG A 28 -9.63 -49.65 -2.53
C ARG A 28 -8.86 -49.65 -3.87
N ARG A 29 -9.09 -48.65 -4.73
CA ARG A 29 -8.30 -48.44 -5.96
C ARG A 29 -6.89 -47.96 -5.62
N LYS A 30 -5.86 -48.70 -6.06
CA LYS A 30 -4.50 -48.20 -6.28
C LYS A 30 -4.48 -47.50 -7.64
N SER A 31 -4.12 -46.22 -7.69
CA SER A 31 -3.70 -45.50 -8.90
C SER A 31 -2.29 -44.96 -8.63
N SER A 32 -1.28 -45.68 -9.10
CA SER A 32 -0.51 -45.38 -10.32
C SER A 32 0.49 -44.24 -10.10
N GLY A 33 1.73 -44.63 -9.81
CA GLY A 33 2.87 -43.73 -9.85
C GLY A 33 3.11 -43.31 -11.29
N LEU A 34 2.87 -42.02 -11.56
CA LEU A 34 3.44 -41.32 -12.68
C LEU A 34 3.84 -39.94 -12.18
N GLY A 35 5.15 -39.77 -12.00
CA GLY A 35 5.76 -38.45 -11.92
C GLY A 35 5.50 -37.71 -13.22
N GLY A 36 5.11 -36.45 -13.09
CA GLY A 36 4.83 -35.56 -14.19
C GLY A 36 5.13 -34.14 -13.76
N GLU A 37 6.42 -33.83 -13.62
CA GLU A 37 6.86 -32.45 -13.70
C GLU A 37 6.48 -31.90 -15.08
N ILE A 38 5.52 -30.98 -15.12
CA ILE A 38 5.32 -30.11 -16.27
C ILE A 38 5.79 -28.73 -15.84
N ARG A 39 7.08 -28.46 -16.09
CA ARG A 39 7.64 -27.11 -16.11
C ARG A 39 7.30 -26.47 -17.45
N ALA A 40 6.20 -25.73 -17.50
CA ALA A 40 5.89 -24.86 -18.62
C ALA A 40 5.56 -23.46 -18.07
N GLY A 41 6.44 -22.49 -18.36
CA GLY A 41 6.14 -21.07 -18.18
C GLY A 41 6.97 -20.35 -17.12
N ASP A 42 8.31 -20.41 -17.23
CA ASP A 42 9.18 -19.48 -16.49
C ASP A 42 9.57 -18.31 -17.42
N THR A 43 8.63 -17.38 -17.60
CA THR A 43 8.93 -16.02 -18.05
C THR A 43 8.21 -15.06 -17.11
N GLY A 44 8.90 -14.64 -16.06
CA GLY A 44 8.37 -13.66 -15.13
C GLY A 44 9.47 -13.21 -14.18
N ALA A 45 9.95 -11.99 -14.40
CA ALA A 45 10.89 -11.30 -13.53
C ALA A 45 10.59 -11.54 -12.03
N PRO A 46 11.61 -11.68 -11.17
CA PRO A 46 11.39 -12.04 -9.77
C PRO A 46 10.54 -10.98 -9.06
N ALA A 47 9.28 -11.33 -8.76
CA ALA A 47 8.48 -10.59 -7.81
C ALA A 47 9.13 -10.68 -6.43
N LEU A 48 9.12 -9.58 -5.66
CA LEU A 48 9.67 -9.53 -4.28
C LEU A 48 9.02 -10.56 -3.32
N ALA A 49 7.87 -11.13 -3.70
CA ALA A 49 7.25 -12.24 -2.99
C ALA A 49 8.02 -13.56 -3.14
N SER A 50 8.55 -13.86 -4.33
CA SER A 50 9.30 -15.10 -4.61
C SER A 50 10.68 -15.09 -3.94
N SER A 51 11.31 -13.92 -3.83
CA SER A 51 12.59 -13.78 -3.09
C SER A 51 12.40 -14.02 -1.58
N ARG A 52 11.25 -13.62 -1.01
CA ARG A 52 10.91 -13.90 0.40
C ARG A 52 10.69 -15.39 0.67
N VAL A 53 10.10 -16.12 -0.27
CA VAL A 53 9.89 -17.57 -0.15
C VAL A 53 11.21 -18.32 -0.30
N SER A 54 12.06 -17.94 -1.27
CA SER A 54 13.41 -18.50 -1.44
C SER A 54 14.30 -18.27 -0.22
N LEU A 55 14.22 -17.09 0.40
CA LEU A 55 14.99 -16.76 1.61
C LEU A 55 14.49 -17.52 2.85
N ASN A 56 13.19 -17.75 2.97
CA ASN A 56 12.64 -18.56 4.06
C ASN A 56 12.91 -20.07 3.87
N ALA A 57 12.95 -20.56 2.64
CA ALA A 57 13.25 -21.96 2.34
C ALA A 57 14.68 -22.34 2.78
N GLN A 58 15.65 -21.42 2.63
CA GLN A 58 17.04 -21.61 3.09
C GLN A 58 17.19 -21.69 4.62
N ASP A 59 16.29 -21.08 5.40
CA ASP A 59 16.32 -21.18 6.87
C ASP A 59 15.60 -22.45 7.38
N SER A 60 14.72 -23.06 6.58
CA SER A 60 13.94 -24.25 6.98
C SER A 60 14.56 -25.62 6.62
N GLU A 61 15.55 -25.68 5.72
CA GLU A 61 16.22 -26.95 5.38
C GLU A 61 17.16 -27.48 6.48
N HIS A 62 17.33 -26.76 7.59
CA HIS A 62 18.33 -27.10 8.59
C HIS A 62 17.85 -27.97 9.77
N TYR A 63 16.61 -28.51 9.75
CA TYR A 63 16.04 -29.24 10.91
C TYR A 63 15.35 -30.60 10.64
N SER A 64 15.59 -31.28 9.52
CA SER A 64 15.04 -32.62 9.36
C SER A 64 15.91 -33.52 8.50
N SER A 65 16.93 -34.10 9.12
CA SER A 65 17.52 -35.39 8.72
C SER A 65 18.21 -35.98 9.94
N GLU A 66 17.47 -36.80 10.69
CA GLU A 66 18.03 -37.79 11.60
C GLU A 66 17.70 -39.18 11.05
N SER A 67 18.72 -39.86 10.53
CA SER A 67 18.88 -41.30 10.74
C SER A 67 20.32 -41.74 10.42
N SER A 68 20.78 -42.66 11.27
CA SER A 68 21.83 -43.66 11.08
C SER A 68 23.26 -43.28 11.49
N GLU A 69 23.72 -44.03 12.49
CA GLU A 69 25.07 -44.14 13.04
C GLU A 69 26.11 -44.55 11.99
N ASP A 70 27.32 -43.97 12.05
CA ASP A 70 28.56 -44.76 12.03
C ASP A 70 29.76 -43.97 12.60
N HIS A 71 30.66 -44.69 13.26
CA HIS A 71 31.87 -44.21 13.92
C HIS A 71 32.99 -43.89 12.91
N SER A 72 33.51 -42.66 12.94
CA SER A 72 34.96 -42.41 12.75
C SER A 72 35.33 -40.97 13.13
N GLY A 73 36.36 -40.85 13.96
CA GLY A 73 36.83 -39.58 14.50
C GLY A 73 37.54 -38.73 13.45
N ALA A 74 36.86 -37.69 12.98
CA ALA A 74 37.48 -36.53 12.35
C ALA A 74 37.04 -35.27 13.10
N PRO A 75 37.96 -34.32 13.40
CA PRO A 75 37.57 -33.09 14.09
C PRO A 75 36.68 -32.27 13.16
N LYS A 76 35.43 -32.03 13.58
CA LYS A 76 34.48 -31.19 12.87
C LYS A 76 35.11 -29.81 12.63
N PRO A 77 35.12 -29.27 11.40
CA PRO A 77 35.61 -27.92 11.18
C PRO A 77 34.72 -26.98 11.99
N LEU A 78 35.32 -26.22 12.91
CA LEU A 78 34.65 -25.16 13.63
C LEU A 78 34.04 -24.23 12.60
N LYS A 79 32.71 -24.31 12.45
CA LYS A 79 31.89 -23.43 11.60
C LYS A 79 32.10 -22.02 12.13
N ARG A 80 33.14 -21.35 11.62
CA ARG A 80 33.49 -19.97 11.98
C ARG A 80 32.27 -19.15 11.59
N ARG A 81 31.41 -18.85 12.58
CA ARG A 81 30.24 -17.97 12.44
C ARG A 81 30.81 -16.65 11.93
N ARG A 82 30.79 -16.47 10.62
CA ARG A 82 31.23 -15.24 9.96
C ARG A 82 30.35 -14.17 10.58
N ALA A 83 30.93 -13.27 11.36
CA ALA A 83 30.21 -12.17 11.96
C ALA A 83 29.46 -11.48 10.83
N ARG A 84 28.13 -11.65 10.79
CA ARG A 84 27.29 -11.02 9.77
C ARG A 84 27.54 -9.53 9.91
N GLY A 85 28.19 -8.93 8.91
CA GLY A 85 28.59 -7.54 8.97
C GLY A 85 27.40 -6.65 9.30
N PHE A 86 27.64 -5.53 9.97
CA PHE A 86 26.62 -4.56 10.36
C PHE A 86 25.65 -4.21 9.22
N PHE A 87 26.17 -4.09 7.98
CA PHE A 87 25.36 -3.90 6.77
C PHE A 87 24.40 -5.05 6.45
N SER A 88 24.80 -6.30 6.68
CA SER A 88 23.92 -7.46 6.51
C SER A 88 22.79 -7.46 7.53
N GLN A 89 23.07 -7.03 8.77
CA GLN A 89 22.06 -6.93 9.83
C GLN A 89 21.10 -5.76 9.55
N LEU A 90 21.62 -4.58 9.20
CA LEU A 90 20.81 -3.43 8.79
C LEU A 90 19.91 -3.76 7.60
N ARG A 91 20.45 -4.39 6.56
CA ARG A 91 19.67 -4.83 5.40
C ARG A 91 18.56 -5.80 5.82
N GLN A 92 18.86 -6.74 6.72
CA GLN A 92 17.87 -7.69 7.21
C GLN A 92 16.79 -7.00 8.08
N THR A 93 17.14 -5.98 8.86
CA THR A 93 16.20 -5.16 9.62
C THR A 93 15.32 -4.31 8.70
N MET A 94 15.89 -3.68 7.66
CA MET A 94 15.13 -2.90 6.65
C MET A 94 14.14 -3.77 5.87
N VAL A 95 14.49 -5.02 5.59
CA VAL A 95 13.60 -5.97 4.90
C VAL A 95 12.50 -6.51 5.83
N LYS A 96 12.79 -6.61 7.13
CA LYS A 96 11.83 -7.08 8.15
C LYS A 96 10.84 -5.99 8.57
N HIS A 97 11.29 -4.75 8.68
CA HIS A 97 10.47 -3.60 9.07
C HIS A 97 10.45 -2.59 7.93
N THR A 98 9.42 -2.68 7.09
CA THR A 98 9.25 -1.79 5.92
C THR A 98 9.16 -0.30 6.26
N PHE A 99 8.84 0.08 7.51
CA PHE A 99 8.87 1.48 7.96
C PHE A 99 10.29 2.04 8.16
N VAL A 100 11.33 1.20 8.27
CA VAL A 100 12.69 1.67 8.58
C VAL A 100 13.27 2.50 7.44
N LEU A 101 13.03 2.11 6.19
CA LEU A 101 13.50 2.87 5.02
C LEU A 101 12.93 4.29 4.98
N PRO A 102 11.59 4.50 5.01
CA PRO A 102 11.05 5.84 5.03
C PRO A 102 11.41 6.57 6.33
N ALA A 103 11.52 5.89 7.48
CA ALA A 103 12.01 6.51 8.72
C ALA A 103 13.44 7.06 8.59
N CYS A 104 14.36 6.29 7.99
CA CYS A 104 15.73 6.74 7.74
C CYS A 104 15.75 7.96 6.82
N LEU A 105 14.93 7.97 5.75
CA LEU A 105 14.81 9.13 4.88
C LEU A 105 14.29 10.35 5.65
N LEU A 106 13.24 10.20 6.45
CA LEU A 106 12.73 11.29 7.29
C LEU A 106 13.79 11.81 8.25
N LEU A 107 14.53 10.93 8.91
CA LEU A 107 15.62 11.33 9.80
C LEU A 107 16.70 12.13 9.06
N ILE A 108 17.06 11.76 7.84
CA ILE A 108 18.03 12.52 7.03
C ILE A 108 17.51 13.93 6.72
N PHE A 109 16.26 14.06 6.28
CA PHE A 109 15.67 15.37 6.00
C PHE A 109 15.55 16.24 7.25
N LEU A 110 15.07 15.67 8.36
CA LEU A 110 14.89 16.39 9.63
C LEU A 110 16.22 16.80 10.26
N THR A 111 17.22 15.92 10.26
CA THR A 111 18.56 16.25 10.77
C THR A 111 19.26 17.26 9.87
N GLY A 112 19.15 17.13 8.55
CA GLY A 112 19.68 18.12 7.61
C GLY A 112 19.06 19.50 7.79
N TYR A 113 17.77 19.58 8.10
CA TYR A 113 17.12 20.84 8.44
C TYR A 113 17.55 21.36 9.82
N ALA A 114 17.66 20.49 10.83
CA ALA A 114 18.06 20.88 12.18
C ALA A 114 19.49 21.42 12.29
N VAL A 115 20.39 21.03 11.37
CA VAL A 115 21.76 21.57 11.31
C VAL A 115 21.77 23.05 10.88
N ASN A 116 20.84 23.46 10.02
CA ASN A 116 20.68 24.86 9.63
C ASN A 116 19.19 25.19 9.47
N PRO A 117 18.50 25.50 10.59
CA PRO A 117 17.07 25.82 10.58
C PRO A 117 16.88 27.25 10.10
N SER A 118 17.01 27.45 8.79
CA SER A 118 16.86 28.73 8.12
C SER A 118 16.00 28.57 6.87
N GLU A 119 15.25 29.62 6.51
CA GLU A 119 14.51 29.69 5.23
C GLU A 119 15.43 29.59 4.01
N ALA A 120 16.73 29.90 4.17
CA ALA A 120 17.74 29.73 3.14
C ALA A 120 18.10 28.26 2.87
N ASN A 121 17.73 27.34 3.76
CA ASN A 121 17.98 25.93 3.58
C ASN A 121 17.03 25.37 2.51
N PRO A 122 17.51 24.70 1.45
CA PRO A 122 16.63 24.09 0.45
C PRO A 122 15.66 23.07 1.05
N LEU A 123 15.97 22.49 2.22
CA LEU A 123 15.09 21.57 2.95
C LEU A 123 13.86 22.26 3.53
N HIS A 124 13.88 23.59 3.72
CA HIS A 124 12.72 24.35 4.17
C HIS A 124 11.51 24.13 3.23
N HIS A 125 11.75 24.08 1.91
CA HIS A 125 10.71 23.85 0.90
C HIS A 125 10.06 22.46 0.97
N PHE A 126 10.72 21.49 1.60
CA PHE A 126 10.19 20.14 1.79
C PHE A 126 9.29 20.08 3.04
N LEU A 127 9.66 20.79 4.11
CA LEU A 127 8.96 20.75 5.39
C LEU A 127 7.77 21.71 5.43
N PHE A 128 7.93 22.91 4.87
CA PHE A 128 6.98 24.02 5.00
C PHE A 128 6.42 24.46 3.64
N LEU A 129 5.26 25.12 3.70
CA LEU A 129 4.62 25.68 2.50
C LEU A 129 5.53 26.75 1.88
N SER A 130 5.78 26.61 0.57
CA SER A 130 6.56 27.58 -0.19
C SER A 130 5.69 28.72 -0.71
N TYR A 131 6.33 29.86 -1.04
CA TYR A 131 5.71 31.05 -1.63
C TYR A 131 4.70 31.79 -0.73
N PRO A 132 5.06 32.17 0.51
CA PRO A 132 4.23 33.08 1.30
C PRO A 132 4.15 34.44 0.60
N ILE A 133 2.95 35.03 0.56
CA ILE A 133 2.75 36.37 0.02
C ILE A 133 2.87 37.35 1.20
N PRO A 134 3.75 38.38 1.11
CA PRO A 134 3.86 39.40 2.15
C PRO A 134 2.49 40.02 2.42
N GLN A 135 2.16 40.15 3.70
CA GLN A 135 0.87 40.65 4.12
C GLN A 135 1.08 41.78 5.12
N ASP A 136 0.42 42.90 4.87
CA ASP A 136 0.57 44.12 5.67
C ASP A 136 -0.15 44.05 7.02
N ASP A 137 -1.14 43.14 7.15
CA ASP A 137 -1.99 42.98 8.33
C ASP A 137 -1.76 41.60 8.97
N PRO A 138 -1.22 41.52 10.21
CA PRO A 138 -1.01 40.25 10.91
C PRO A 138 -2.29 39.50 11.29
N LEU A 139 -3.46 40.14 11.26
CA LEU A 139 -4.73 39.54 11.70
C LEU A 139 -5.44 38.73 10.60
N LYS A 140 -5.03 38.87 9.33
CA LYS A 140 -5.66 38.15 8.21
C LYS A 140 -4.94 36.82 7.93
N PRO A 141 -5.64 35.80 7.41
CA PRO A 141 -5.02 34.51 7.07
C PRO A 141 -3.92 34.67 6.02
N VAL A 142 -2.76 34.04 6.23
CA VAL A 142 -1.63 34.11 5.29
C VAL A 142 -1.98 33.37 3.99
N HIS A 143 -1.80 34.06 2.87
CA HIS A 143 -1.97 33.50 1.54
C HIS A 143 -0.65 33.05 0.92
N TYR A 144 -0.72 31.97 0.15
CA TYR A 144 0.40 31.37 -0.55
C TYR A 144 0.15 31.31 -2.05
N GLY A 145 1.20 31.57 -2.82
CA GLY A 145 1.21 31.37 -4.27
C GLY A 145 1.42 29.90 -4.67
N LYS A 146 1.40 29.63 -5.98
CA LYS A 146 1.71 28.31 -6.55
C LYS A 146 3.12 28.32 -7.15
N GLY A 147 3.88 27.23 -7.04
CA GLY A 147 5.15 27.11 -7.74
C GLY A 147 5.78 25.72 -7.73
N LYS A 148 6.98 25.61 -8.31
CA LYS A 148 7.64 24.31 -8.52
C LYS A 148 8.13 23.66 -7.23
N TRP A 149 8.44 24.46 -6.21
CA TRP A 149 8.85 23.96 -4.89
C TRP A 149 7.73 23.18 -4.18
N ASP A 150 6.47 23.34 -4.60
CA ASP A 150 5.38 22.53 -4.07
C ASP A 150 5.52 21.04 -4.44
N ILE A 151 6.27 20.70 -5.50
CA ILE A 151 6.62 19.30 -5.83
C ILE A 151 7.56 18.72 -4.76
N ALA A 152 8.49 19.51 -4.24
CA ALA A 152 9.40 19.08 -3.17
C ALA A 152 8.61 18.80 -1.88
N PHE A 153 7.67 19.68 -1.54
CA PHE A 153 6.74 19.48 -0.44
C PHE A 153 5.94 18.17 -0.62
N VAL A 154 5.36 17.95 -1.81
CA VAL A 154 4.61 16.72 -2.10
C VAL A 154 5.49 15.47 -1.94
N ALA A 155 6.72 15.50 -2.48
CA ALA A 155 7.65 14.38 -2.37
C ALA A 155 8.02 14.07 -0.91
N PHE A 156 8.26 15.08 -0.08
CA PHE A 156 8.55 14.88 1.34
C PHE A 156 7.37 14.29 2.09
N TYR A 157 6.17 14.85 1.91
CA TYR A 157 4.98 14.35 2.58
C TYR A 157 4.55 12.97 2.08
N THR A 158 4.90 12.58 0.84
CA THR A 158 4.78 11.19 0.38
C THR A 158 5.66 10.23 1.20
N ILE A 159 6.88 10.65 1.59
CA ILE A 159 7.74 9.85 2.49
C ILE A 159 7.13 9.80 3.90
N VAL A 160 6.65 10.93 4.41
CA VAL A 160 5.95 11.00 5.72
C VAL A 160 4.76 10.04 5.75
N LEU A 161 3.91 10.08 4.74
CA LEU A 161 2.74 9.20 4.64
C LEU A 161 3.13 7.73 4.48
N SER A 162 4.22 7.44 3.75
CA SER A 162 4.73 6.07 3.63
C SER A 162 5.20 5.52 4.98
N PHE A 163 5.92 6.33 5.76
CA PHE A 163 6.31 5.96 7.13
C PHE A 163 5.07 5.75 8.01
N THR A 164 4.16 6.74 8.05
CA THR A 164 2.96 6.70 8.89
C THR A 164 2.08 5.48 8.57
N ARG A 165 1.89 5.17 7.28
CA ARG A 165 1.16 3.98 6.84
C ARG A 165 1.79 2.71 7.39
N GLU A 166 3.08 2.50 7.14
CA GLU A 166 3.76 1.28 7.58
C GLU A 166 3.83 1.18 9.11
N PHE A 167 4.03 2.30 9.81
CA PHE A 167 4.00 2.38 11.27
C PHE A 167 2.63 1.99 11.82
N ILE A 168 1.54 2.59 11.33
CA ILE A 168 0.18 2.25 11.74
C ILE A 168 -0.13 0.78 11.43
N MET A 169 0.21 0.29 10.24
CA MET A 169 -0.07 -1.10 9.88
C MET A 169 0.67 -2.08 10.78
N GLN A 170 1.96 -1.86 11.07
CA GLN A 170 2.78 -2.80 11.83
C GLN A 170 2.62 -2.69 13.35
N GLU A 171 2.55 -1.48 13.88
CA GLU A 171 2.55 -1.23 15.33
C GLU A 171 1.15 -1.12 15.92
N LEU A 172 0.17 -0.62 15.17
CA LEU A 172 -1.20 -0.47 15.68
C LEU A 172 -2.13 -1.57 15.18
N LEU A 173 -2.22 -1.77 13.87
CA LEU A 173 -3.23 -2.63 13.26
C LEU A 173 -2.88 -4.11 13.34
N ARG A 174 -1.60 -4.48 13.21
CA ARG A 174 -1.16 -5.88 13.34
C ARG A 174 -1.41 -6.47 14.73
N PRO A 175 -1.08 -5.82 15.87
CA PRO A 175 -1.46 -6.34 17.18
C PRO A 175 -2.99 -6.33 17.37
N LEU A 176 -3.70 -5.33 16.84
CA LEU A 176 -5.17 -5.31 16.91
C LEU A 176 -5.79 -6.51 16.16
N ALA A 177 -5.28 -6.84 14.98
CA ALA A 177 -5.75 -8.00 14.20
C ALA A 177 -5.50 -9.33 14.94
N ARG A 178 -4.38 -9.43 15.67
CA ARG A 178 -4.09 -10.59 16.53
C ARG A 178 -5.03 -10.67 17.72
N LYS A 179 -5.29 -9.54 18.40
CA LYS A 179 -6.23 -9.46 19.54
C LYS A 179 -7.67 -9.78 19.12
N ALA A 180 -8.06 -9.39 17.91
CA ALA A 180 -9.37 -9.70 17.34
C ALA A 180 -9.52 -11.15 16.84
N GLY A 181 -8.50 -12.00 16.98
CA GLY A 181 -8.58 -13.43 16.59
C GLY A 181 -8.67 -13.68 15.09
N LEU A 182 -8.32 -12.71 14.24
CA LEU A 182 -8.36 -12.88 12.78
C LEU A 182 -7.35 -13.93 12.33
N SER A 183 -7.72 -14.73 11.32
CA SER A 183 -6.80 -15.68 10.70
C SER A 183 -5.67 -14.95 9.97
N LYS A 184 -4.47 -15.54 9.94
CA LYS A 184 -3.27 -14.93 9.32
C LYS A 184 -3.49 -14.50 7.87
N GLY A 185 -4.29 -15.25 7.11
CA GLY A 185 -4.64 -14.92 5.72
C GLY A 185 -5.53 -13.68 5.56
N LYS A 186 -6.25 -13.25 6.62
CA LYS A 186 -7.10 -12.06 6.62
C LYS A 186 -6.39 -10.81 7.16
N HIS A 187 -5.22 -10.96 7.79
CA HIS A 187 -4.48 -9.84 8.42
C HIS A 187 -4.18 -8.72 7.42
N ALA A 188 -3.60 -9.05 6.27
CA ALA A 188 -3.20 -8.04 5.28
C ALA A 188 -4.37 -7.16 4.83
N ARG A 189 -5.48 -7.79 4.40
CA ARG A 189 -6.68 -7.08 3.97
C ARG A 189 -7.32 -6.26 5.08
N PHE A 190 -7.38 -6.80 6.29
CA PHE A 190 -7.91 -6.06 7.44
C PHE A 190 -7.07 -4.79 7.70
N MET A 191 -5.75 -4.92 7.73
CA MET A 191 -4.86 -3.77 7.96
C MET A 191 -4.99 -2.73 6.85
N GLU A 192 -5.05 -3.15 5.57
CA GLU A 192 -5.25 -2.26 4.42
C GLU A 192 -6.56 -1.46 4.55
N GLN A 193 -7.69 -2.15 4.80
CA GLN A 193 -9.00 -1.48 4.91
C GLN A 193 -9.10 -0.58 6.14
N MET A 194 -8.56 -1.04 7.27
CA MET A 194 -8.60 -0.26 8.51
C MET A 194 -7.69 0.97 8.43
N TYR A 195 -6.53 0.89 7.77
CA TYR A 195 -5.70 2.07 7.51
C TYR A 195 -6.46 3.12 6.70
N THR A 196 -7.11 2.70 5.61
CA THR A 196 -7.93 3.59 4.78
C THR A 196 -9.07 4.22 5.58
N ALA A 197 -9.74 3.44 6.44
CA ALA A 197 -10.79 3.95 7.32
C ALA A 197 -10.26 4.99 8.32
N ILE A 198 -9.10 4.76 8.94
CA ILE A 198 -8.46 5.71 9.85
C ILE A 198 -8.08 6.99 9.09
N TYR A 199 -7.48 6.85 7.89
CA TYR A 199 -7.07 7.98 7.08
C TYR A 199 -8.26 8.88 6.73
N PHE A 200 -9.33 8.32 6.16
CA PHE A 200 -10.51 9.12 5.81
C PHE A 200 -11.31 9.57 7.04
N GLY A 201 -11.26 8.83 8.16
CA GLY A 201 -11.87 9.23 9.42
C GLY A 201 -11.24 10.49 10.02
N VAL A 202 -9.95 10.73 9.78
CA VAL A 202 -9.25 11.95 10.22
C VAL A 202 -9.31 13.04 9.15
N LEU A 203 -8.95 12.70 7.90
CA LEU A 203 -8.84 13.69 6.83
C LEU A 203 -10.19 14.16 6.29
N GLY A 204 -11.25 13.36 6.40
CA GLY A 204 -12.60 13.75 5.97
C GLY A 204 -13.12 14.97 6.73
N PRO A 205 -13.22 14.94 8.08
CA PRO A 205 -13.59 16.10 8.87
C PRO A 205 -12.64 17.29 8.70
N ALA A 206 -11.33 17.04 8.58
CA ALA A 206 -10.36 18.09 8.29
C ALA A 206 -10.62 18.76 6.94
N GLY A 207 -11.02 17.99 5.92
CA GLY A 207 -11.42 18.50 4.61
C GLY A 207 -12.68 19.36 4.67
N MET A 208 -13.66 18.97 5.49
CA MET A 208 -14.84 19.81 5.74
C MET A 208 -14.47 21.14 6.38
N TYR A 209 -13.57 21.12 7.37
CA TYR A 209 -13.04 22.35 7.97
C TYR A 209 -12.31 23.22 6.95
N VAL A 210 -11.43 22.64 6.13
CA VAL A 210 -10.74 23.39 5.06
C VAL A 210 -11.75 23.99 4.07
N MET A 211 -12.81 23.25 3.72
CA MET A 211 -13.84 23.73 2.80
C MET A 211 -14.61 24.94 3.36
N SER A 212 -14.82 25.05 4.68
CA SER A 212 -15.50 26.22 5.27
C SER A 212 -14.70 27.50 5.16
N HIS A 213 -13.39 27.41 4.91
CA HIS A 213 -12.52 28.55 4.65
C HIS A 213 -12.56 29.01 3.18
N THR A 214 -13.36 28.37 2.33
CA THR A 214 -13.47 28.70 0.90
C THR A 214 -14.88 29.16 0.53
N PRO A 215 -15.03 29.98 -0.53
CA PRO A 215 -16.35 30.37 -1.02
C PRO A 215 -17.17 29.18 -1.59
N VAL A 216 -16.55 28.00 -1.69
CA VAL A 216 -17.14 26.74 -2.17
C VAL A 216 -17.82 25.95 -1.04
N TRP A 217 -18.02 26.57 0.13
CA TRP A 217 -18.71 25.92 1.25
C TRP A 217 -20.02 25.26 0.80
N TYR A 218 -20.20 24.01 1.22
CA TYR A 218 -21.36 23.18 0.88
C TYR A 218 -21.61 23.04 -0.64
N PHE A 219 -20.52 22.94 -1.41
CA PHE A 219 -20.56 22.78 -2.87
C PHE A 219 -21.24 23.94 -3.62
N ASN A 220 -21.14 25.16 -3.09
CA ASN A 220 -21.64 26.34 -3.79
C ASN A 220 -20.88 26.56 -5.11
N THR A 221 -21.53 26.26 -6.24
CA THR A 221 -20.94 26.37 -7.57
C THR A 221 -20.64 27.80 -7.97
N ARG A 222 -21.38 28.80 -7.46
CA ARG A 222 -21.11 30.22 -7.73
C ARG A 222 -19.76 30.63 -7.16
N GLY A 223 -19.47 30.23 -5.93
CA GLY A 223 -18.20 30.52 -5.26
C GLY A 223 -16.98 29.90 -5.94
N MET A 224 -17.18 28.85 -6.76
CA MET A 224 -16.10 28.24 -7.55
C MET A 224 -15.61 29.12 -8.70
N TYR A 225 -16.51 29.95 -9.28
CA TYR A 225 -16.18 30.83 -10.41
C TYR A 225 -15.93 32.27 -10.00
N GLU A 226 -16.36 32.65 -8.79
CA GLU A 226 -16.19 33.99 -8.25
C GLU A 226 -14.70 34.28 -8.01
N GLY A 227 -14.18 35.40 -8.55
CA GLY A 227 -12.77 35.77 -8.40
C GLY A 227 -11.78 34.92 -9.22
N PHE A 228 -12.26 34.14 -10.20
CA PHE A 228 -11.39 33.40 -11.11
C PHE A 228 -10.51 34.36 -11.94
N PRO A 229 -9.20 34.09 -12.11
CA PRO A 229 -8.46 32.91 -11.65
C PRO A 229 -7.93 33.02 -10.20
N HIS A 230 -8.14 31.95 -9.42
CA HIS A 230 -7.61 31.81 -8.06
C HIS A 230 -6.09 31.63 -8.07
N ARG A 231 -5.33 32.72 -7.96
CA ARG A 231 -3.86 32.69 -7.97
C ARG A 231 -3.23 32.38 -6.62
N THR A 232 -4.00 32.53 -5.55
CA THR A 232 -3.52 32.46 -4.18
C THR A 232 -4.46 31.60 -3.34
N HIS A 233 -3.91 30.84 -2.40
CA HIS A 233 -4.69 30.01 -1.49
C HIS A 233 -4.31 30.33 -0.05
N GLU A 234 -5.29 30.31 0.85
CA GLU A 234 -5.02 30.33 2.29
C GLU A 234 -4.12 29.13 2.65
N GLY A 235 -3.21 29.30 3.60
CA GLY A 235 -2.25 28.27 3.99
C GLY A 235 -2.88 26.91 4.29
N VAL A 236 -4.00 26.89 5.01
CA VAL A 236 -4.73 25.65 5.36
C VAL A 236 -5.23 24.93 4.10
N VAL A 237 -5.80 25.68 3.15
CA VAL A 237 -6.29 25.15 1.87
C VAL A 237 -5.14 24.62 1.03
N LYS A 238 -4.05 25.38 0.92
CA LYS A 238 -2.86 24.95 0.16
C LYS A 238 -2.23 23.69 0.76
N PHE A 239 -2.05 23.66 2.08
CA PHE A 239 -1.53 22.49 2.79
C PHE A 239 -2.38 21.27 2.52
N TYR A 240 -3.69 21.36 2.75
CA TYR A 240 -4.59 20.23 2.58
C TYR A 240 -4.57 19.71 1.14
N TYR A 241 -4.55 20.59 0.16
CA TYR A 241 -4.46 20.21 -1.26
C TYR A 241 -3.16 19.45 -1.57
N LEU A 242 -2.00 20.00 -1.20
CA LEU A 242 -0.70 19.36 -1.45
C LEU A 242 -0.52 18.08 -0.63
N PHE A 243 -1.06 18.03 0.58
CA PHE A 243 -1.07 16.82 1.41
C PHE A 243 -1.89 15.71 0.77
N GLN A 244 -3.07 16.02 0.21
CA GLN A 244 -3.87 15.04 -0.54
C GLN A 244 -3.16 14.60 -1.83
N ALA A 245 -2.49 15.50 -2.54
CA ALA A 245 -1.63 15.12 -3.67
C ALA A 245 -0.53 14.13 -3.24
N SER A 246 0.10 14.37 -2.08
CA SER A 246 1.12 13.50 -1.49
C SER A 246 0.57 12.11 -1.15
N TYR A 247 -0.68 12.04 -0.67
CA TYR A 247 -1.36 10.77 -0.40
C TYR A 247 -1.64 9.98 -1.67
N TRP A 248 -2.16 10.62 -2.71
CA TRP A 248 -2.38 9.93 -3.98
C TRP A 248 -1.07 9.47 -4.63
N ALA A 249 0.00 10.25 -4.50
CA ALA A 249 1.34 9.84 -4.93
C ALA A 249 1.86 8.65 -4.12
N GLN A 250 1.68 8.68 -2.80
CA GLN A 250 2.04 7.59 -1.89
C GLN A 250 1.28 6.30 -2.24
N GLN A 251 -0.03 6.38 -2.48
CA GLN A 251 -0.85 5.24 -2.86
C GLN A 251 -0.43 4.67 -4.22
N ALA A 252 -0.10 5.53 -5.20
CA ALA A 252 0.43 5.10 -6.48
C ALA A 252 1.76 4.35 -6.34
N ILE A 253 2.67 4.81 -5.48
CA ILE A 253 3.95 4.12 -5.21
C ILE A 253 3.72 2.74 -4.60
N VAL A 254 2.86 2.63 -3.58
CA VAL A 254 2.52 1.35 -2.92
C VAL A 254 1.98 0.35 -3.94
N LEU A 255 1.13 0.81 -4.84
CA LEU A 255 0.53 0.02 -5.89
C LEU A 255 1.56 -0.43 -6.95
N LEU A 256 2.37 0.50 -7.45
CA LEU A 256 3.39 0.23 -8.48
C LEU A 256 4.51 -0.70 -7.98
N LEU A 257 4.90 -0.57 -6.71
CA LEU A 257 5.89 -1.46 -6.09
C LEU A 257 5.33 -2.84 -5.72
N GLY A 258 4.03 -3.08 -5.94
CA GLY A 258 3.38 -4.35 -5.62
C GLY A 258 3.43 -4.68 -4.13
N MET A 259 3.42 -3.66 -3.26
CA MET A 259 3.42 -3.86 -1.81
C MET A 259 2.11 -4.48 -1.32
N GLU A 260 1.02 -4.26 -2.07
CA GLU A 260 -0.28 -4.88 -1.88
C GLU A 260 -0.48 -6.05 -2.84
N LYS A 261 -1.24 -7.07 -2.42
CA LYS A 261 -1.52 -8.24 -3.28
C LYS A 261 -2.26 -7.78 -4.55
N PRO A 262 -1.72 -8.03 -5.76
CA PRO A 262 -2.36 -7.60 -7.00
C PRO A 262 -3.78 -8.14 -7.10
N ARG A 263 -4.72 -7.24 -7.36
CA ARG A 263 -6.11 -7.58 -7.61
C ARG A 263 -6.30 -7.94 -9.08
N LYS A 264 -7.45 -8.50 -9.43
CA LYS A 264 -7.77 -8.89 -10.82
C LYS A 264 -7.85 -7.67 -11.76
N ASP A 265 -8.19 -6.52 -11.20
CA ASP A 265 -8.32 -5.18 -11.79
C ASP A 265 -7.02 -4.34 -11.72
N PHE A 266 -5.86 -4.96 -11.47
CA PHE A 266 -4.59 -4.22 -11.25
C PHE A 266 -4.25 -3.20 -12.34
N LYS A 267 -4.38 -3.57 -13.62
CA LYS A 267 -4.05 -2.67 -14.75
C LYS A 267 -4.96 -1.45 -14.80
N GLU A 268 -6.25 -1.64 -14.55
CA GLU A 268 -7.23 -0.57 -14.49
C GLU A 268 -6.96 0.35 -13.30
N LEU A 269 -6.62 -0.23 -12.14
CA LEU A 269 -6.28 0.52 -10.94
C LEU A 269 -5.00 1.35 -11.13
N VAL A 270 -3.98 0.84 -11.81
CA VAL A 270 -2.79 1.61 -12.21
C VAL A 270 -3.18 2.77 -13.12
N GLY A 271 -3.97 2.50 -14.17
CA GLY A 271 -4.46 3.52 -15.09
C GLY A 271 -5.24 4.64 -14.38
N HIS A 272 -6.11 4.26 -13.45
CA HIS A 272 -6.84 5.21 -12.61
C HIS A 272 -5.91 6.12 -11.81
N HIS A 273 -4.85 5.59 -11.18
CA HIS A 273 -3.91 6.40 -10.41
C HIS A 273 -3.11 7.37 -11.30
N ILE A 274 -2.75 6.95 -12.51
CA ILE A 274 -2.09 7.84 -13.48
C ILE A 274 -3.01 9.01 -13.83
N VAL A 275 -4.28 8.74 -14.14
CA VAL A 275 -5.26 9.78 -14.46
C VAL A 275 -5.51 10.69 -13.25
N SER A 276 -5.70 10.14 -12.05
CA SER A 276 -5.91 10.92 -10.83
C SER A 276 -4.73 11.85 -10.52
N LEU A 277 -3.49 11.37 -10.63
CA LEU A 277 -2.30 12.21 -10.44
C LEU A 277 -2.18 13.29 -11.53
N ALA A 278 -2.50 12.95 -12.78
CA ALA A 278 -2.52 13.93 -13.87
C ALA A 278 -3.58 15.02 -13.63
N LEU A 279 -4.79 14.64 -13.20
CA LEU A 279 -5.87 15.58 -12.90
C LEU A 279 -5.51 16.50 -11.72
N ILE A 280 -4.91 15.97 -10.65
CA ILE A 280 -4.41 16.77 -9.53
C ILE A 280 -3.33 17.74 -10.01
N GLY A 281 -2.36 17.27 -10.78
CA GLY A 281 -1.27 18.12 -11.30
C GLY A 281 -1.78 19.25 -12.21
N LEU A 282 -2.70 18.93 -13.13
CA LEU A 282 -3.31 19.91 -14.03
C LEU A 282 -4.20 20.90 -13.27
N SER A 283 -5.03 20.40 -12.33
CA SER A 283 -5.86 21.25 -11.46
C SER A 283 -5.03 22.20 -10.59
N TYR A 284 -3.84 21.80 -10.16
CA TYR A 284 -2.96 22.68 -9.42
C TYR A 284 -2.33 23.75 -10.32
N ARG A 285 -1.90 23.34 -11.52
CA ARG A 285 -1.15 24.20 -12.44
C ARG A 285 -1.99 25.32 -13.05
N PHE A 286 -3.25 25.04 -13.37
CA PHE A 286 -4.23 25.95 -13.97
C PHE A 286 -5.17 26.56 -12.92
#